data_AF-A0A7J3BP25-F1
#
_entry.id   AF-A0A7J3BP25-F1
#
_cell.length_a   1.000
_cell.length_b   1.000
_cell.length_c   1.000
_cell.angle_alpha   90.00
_cell.angle_beta   90.00
_cell.angle_gamma   90.00
#
_symmetry.space_group_name_H-M   'P 1'
#
loop_
_entity.id
_entity.type
_entity.pdbx_description
1 polymer ?
#
loop_
_entity_poly.entity_id
_entity_poly.type
_entity_poly.pdbx_seq_one_letter_code
_entity_poly.pdbx_strand_id
1 'polypeptide(L)'
;KAYELVQAKNDAESMLYTADKMLDEFKDKISEEQKKEINSAKEKVSEAIKGDDIARIRDAAEQLKKVLEKIGGSFYQQSSTGSFGGGGSGGAEGPGAGGSYSSGEGENTSYEGYGGQRNPGQ
;
A
#
# COMPACT_ATOMS: atom_id res chain seq x y z
N LYS A 1 -7.27 -6.16 -22.57
CA LYS A 1 -7.60 -7.49 -22.00
C LYS A 1 -6.39 -8.40 -21.84
N ALA A 2 -5.70 -8.82 -22.91
CA ALA A 2 -4.54 -9.73 -22.78
C ALA A 2 -3.39 -9.14 -21.93
N TYR A 3 -3.04 -7.88 -22.16
CA TYR A 3 -2.04 -7.17 -21.34
C TYR A 3 -2.41 -7.12 -19.85
N GLU A 4 -3.65 -6.71 -19.56
CA GLU A 4 -4.15 -6.58 -18.19
C GLU A 4 -4.18 -7.92 -17.45
N LEU A 5 -4.49 -9.00 -18.17
CA LEU A 5 -4.46 -10.35 -17.62
C LEU A 5 -3.04 -10.78 -17.28
N VAL A 6 -2.08 -10.56 -18.19
CA VAL A 6 -0.67 -10.87 -17.94
C VAL A 6 -0.16 -10.05 -16.75
N GLN A 7 -0.50 -8.77 -16.67
CA GLN A 7 -0.12 -7.94 -15.53
C GLN A 7 -0.71 -8.48 -14.22
N ALA A 8 -2.01 -8.81 -14.20
CA ALA A 8 -2.66 -9.37 -13.02
C ALA A 8 -2.03 -10.71 -12.59
N LYS A 9 -1.67 -11.59 -13.53
CA LYS A 9 -0.95 -12.85 -13.24
C LYS A 9 0.42 -12.57 -12.64
N ASN A 10 1.21 -11.69 -13.23
CA ASN A 10 2.53 -11.32 -12.72
C ASN A 10 2.46 -10.71 -11.31
N ASP A 11 1.50 -9.81 -11.06
CA ASP A 11 1.29 -9.21 -9.74
C ASP A 11 0.92 -10.27 -8.70
N ALA A 12 0.04 -11.21 -9.07
CA ALA A 12 -0.36 -12.33 -8.23
C ALA A 12 0.80 -13.31 -7.94
N GLU A 13 1.63 -13.62 -8.94
CA GLU A 13 2.83 -14.46 -8.78
C GLU A 13 3.87 -13.80 -7.88
N SER A 14 4.07 -12.48 -8.02
CA SER A 14 4.91 -11.71 -7.11
C SER A 14 4.41 -11.80 -5.67
N MET A 15 3.09 -11.70 -5.45
CA MET A 15 2.49 -11.88 -4.13
C MET A 15 2.68 -13.28 -3.56
N LEU A 16 2.59 -14.33 -4.38
CA LEU A 16 2.91 -15.70 -3.95
C LEU A 16 4.34 -15.82 -3.44
N TYR A 17 5.30 -15.23 -4.16
CA TYR A 17 6.70 -15.20 -3.76
C TYR A 17 6.91 -14.45 -2.44
N THR A 18 6.29 -13.27 -2.27
CA THR A 18 6.33 -12.50 -1.03
C THR A 18 5.75 -13.31 0.15
N ALA A 19 4.68 -14.07 -0.07
CA ALA A 19 4.11 -14.94 0.95
C ALA A 19 5.05 -16.09 1.35
N ASP A 20 5.71 -16.73 0.38
CA ASP A 20 6.72 -17.75 0.65
C ASP A 20 7.91 -17.21 1.43
N LYS A 21 8.41 -16.02 1.04
CA LYS A 21 9.44 -15.29 1.76
C LYS A 21 9.06 -15.04 3.21
N MET A 22 7.85 -14.52 3.45
CA MET A 22 7.36 -14.25 4.80
C MET A 22 7.30 -15.51 5.66
N LEU A 23 6.80 -16.61 5.08
CA LEU A 23 6.72 -17.89 5.77
C LEU A 23 8.11 -18.38 6.15
N ASP A 24 9.12 -18.21 5.31
CA ASP A 24 10.49 -18.64 5.64
C ASP A 24 11.16 -17.72 6.67
N GLU A 25 11.02 -16.39 6.52
CA GLU A 25 11.64 -15.39 7.42
C GLU A 25 11.02 -15.39 8.82
N PHE A 26 9.73 -15.69 8.93
CA PHE A 26 9.00 -15.66 10.19
C PHE A 26 8.47 -17.04 10.62
N LYS A 27 8.96 -18.16 10.07
CA LYS A 27 8.47 -19.52 10.42
C LYS A 27 8.49 -19.82 11.92
N ASP A 28 9.47 -19.30 12.65
CA ASP A 28 9.60 -19.51 14.09
C ASP A 28 8.68 -18.58 14.91
N LYS A 29 8.12 -17.54 14.28
CA LYS A 29 7.22 -16.55 14.92
C LYS A 29 5.77 -16.68 14.48
N ILE A 30 5.51 -17.35 13.35
CA ILE A 30 4.18 -17.60 12.79
C ILE A 30 3.62 -18.87 13.44
N SER A 31 2.38 -18.79 13.93
CA SER A 31 1.65 -19.94 14.48
C SER A 31 1.19 -20.90 13.37
N GLU A 32 0.99 -22.17 13.68
CA GLU A 32 0.49 -23.17 12.72
C GLU A 32 -0.85 -22.78 12.07
N GLU A 33 -1.73 -22.10 12.81
CA GLU A 33 -2.99 -21.57 12.28
C GLU A 33 -2.76 -20.48 11.22
N GLN A 34 -1.88 -19.51 11.52
CA GLN A 34 -1.51 -18.43 10.60
C GLN A 34 -0.81 -18.98 9.35
N LYS A 35 0.06 -19.98 9.51
CA LYS A 35 0.71 -20.68 8.40
C LYS A 35 -0.31 -21.36 7.50
N LYS A 36 -1.35 -22.00 8.05
CA LYS A 36 -2.45 -22.58 7.28
C LYS A 36 -3.26 -21.50 6.55
N GLU A 37 -3.54 -20.37 7.20
CA GLU A 37 -4.25 -19.23 6.60
C GLU A 37 -3.49 -18.70 5.36
N ILE A 38 -2.16 -18.50 5.47
CA ILE A 38 -1.32 -18.09 4.34
C ILE A 38 -1.33 -19.15 3.23
N ASN A 39 -1.09 -20.43 3.55
CA ASN A 39 -1.06 -21.48 2.53
C ASN A 39 -2.38 -21.61 1.78
N SER A 40 -3.52 -21.55 2.48
CA SER A 40 -4.83 -21.59 1.84
C SER A 40 -5.05 -20.38 0.91
N ALA A 41 -4.63 -19.18 1.33
CA ALA A 41 -4.72 -17.99 0.47
C ALA A 41 -3.81 -18.10 -0.77
N LYS A 42 -2.59 -18.64 -0.61
CA LYS A 42 -1.68 -18.92 -1.73
C LYS A 42 -2.28 -19.91 -2.73
N GLU A 43 -2.92 -20.98 -2.25
CA GLU A 43 -3.59 -21.94 -3.13
C GLU A 43 -4.69 -21.27 -3.96
N LYS A 44 -5.52 -20.42 -3.36
CA LYS A 44 -6.55 -19.66 -4.09
C LYS A 44 -5.96 -18.79 -5.20
N VAL A 45 -4.84 -18.10 -4.92
CA VAL A 45 -4.13 -17.30 -5.93
C VAL A 45 -3.58 -18.19 -7.04
N SER A 46 -2.93 -19.31 -6.69
CA SER A 46 -2.39 -20.28 -7.64
C SER A 46 -3.48 -20.89 -8.53
N GLU A 47 -4.66 -21.15 -7.99
CA GLU A 47 -5.80 -21.61 -8.78
C GLU A 47 -6.38 -20.50 -9.67
N ALA A 48 -6.45 -19.26 -9.18
CA ALA A 48 -6.98 -18.14 -9.96
C ALA A 48 -6.12 -17.82 -11.20
N ILE A 49 -4.78 -17.82 -11.06
CA ILE A 49 -3.86 -17.52 -12.17
C ILE A 49 -3.85 -18.57 -13.29
N LYS A 50 -4.34 -19.80 -13.01
CA LYS A 50 -4.53 -20.84 -14.03
C LYS A 50 -5.67 -20.52 -15.01
N GLY A 51 -6.60 -19.64 -14.60
CA GLY A 51 -7.67 -19.15 -15.46
C GLY A 51 -7.34 -17.80 -16.10
N ASP A 52 -8.34 -17.21 -16.76
CA ASP A 52 -8.23 -15.93 -17.46
C ASP A 52 -9.17 -14.85 -16.91
N ASP A 53 -9.70 -15.08 -15.70
CA ASP A 53 -10.59 -14.15 -15.00
C ASP A 53 -9.78 -13.15 -14.17
N ILE A 54 -9.57 -11.95 -14.72
CA ILE A 54 -8.81 -10.86 -14.10
C ILE A 54 -9.41 -10.47 -12.74
N ALA A 55 -10.74 -10.46 -12.62
CA ALA A 55 -11.39 -10.07 -11.36
C ALA A 55 -11.10 -11.11 -10.28
N ARG A 56 -11.19 -12.40 -10.62
CA ARG A 56 -10.85 -13.50 -9.70
C ARG A 56 -9.38 -13.49 -9.28
N ILE A 57 -8.46 -13.21 -10.20
CA ILE A 57 -7.02 -13.12 -9.91
C ILE A 57 -6.75 -11.97 -8.93
N ARG A 58 -7.32 -10.79 -9.20
CA ARG A 58 -7.16 -9.62 -8.32
C ARG A 58 -7.76 -9.85 -6.94
N ASP A 59 -8.97 -10.39 -6.86
CA ASP A 59 -9.63 -10.68 -5.58
C ASP A 59 -8.82 -11.68 -4.75
N ALA A 60 -8.32 -12.76 -5.37
CA ALA A 60 -7.47 -13.73 -4.69
C ALA A 60 -6.16 -13.10 -4.19
N ALA A 61 -5.51 -12.26 -5.02
CA ALA A 61 -4.29 -11.56 -4.64
C ALA A 61 -4.53 -10.57 -3.47
N GLU A 62 -5.66 -9.85 -3.48
CA GLU A 62 -6.05 -8.97 -2.37
C GLU A 62 -6.34 -9.74 -1.09
N GLN A 63 -6.97 -10.92 -1.17
CA GLN A 63 -7.17 -11.80 -0.01
C GLN A 63 -5.82 -12.22 0.58
N LEU A 64 -4.87 -12.66 -0.26
CA LEU A 64 -3.53 -13.02 0.19
C LEU A 64 -2.83 -11.83 0.86
N LYS A 65 -2.89 -10.64 0.24
CA LYS A 65 -2.32 -9.42 0.81
C LYS A 65 -2.87 -9.14 2.21
N LYS A 66 -4.19 -9.19 2.40
CA LYS A 66 -4.83 -8.94 3.71
C LYS A 66 -4.36 -9.93 4.79
N VAL A 67 -4.19 -11.20 4.43
CA VAL A 67 -3.65 -12.23 5.34
C VAL A 67 -2.20 -11.90 5.72
N LEU A 68 -1.37 -11.55 4.75
CA LEU A 68 0.02 -11.15 4.99
C LEU A 68 0.11 -9.89 5.86
N GLU A 69 -0.74 -8.89 5.63
CA GLU A 69 -0.80 -7.65 6.44
C GLU A 69 -1.24 -7.93 7.88
N LYS A 70 -2.26 -8.77 8.10
CA LYS A 70 -2.73 -9.19 9.43
C LYS A 70 -1.62 -9.87 10.23
N ILE A 71 -0.89 -10.77 9.58
CA ILE A 71 0.19 -11.54 10.22
C ILE A 71 1.42 -10.65 10.39
N GLY A 72 1.77 -9.86 9.37
CA GLY A 72 2.93 -8.98 9.35
C GLY A 72 2.81 -7.82 10.34
N GLY A 73 1.60 -7.27 10.50
CA GLY A 73 1.30 -6.24 11.50
C GLY A 73 1.60 -6.69 12.93
N SER A 74 1.40 -7.98 13.21
CA SER A 74 1.72 -8.58 14.51
C SER A 74 3.24 -8.62 14.78
N PHE A 75 4.06 -8.69 13.72
CA PHE A 75 5.52 -8.66 13.84
C PHE A 75 6.10 -7.25 13.76
N TYR A 76 5.46 -6.36 13.01
CA TYR A 76 5.84 -4.97 12.86
C TYR A 76 5.73 -4.14 14.13
N GLN A 77 4.74 -4.44 14.98
CA GLN A 77 4.65 -3.83 16.32
C GLN A 77 5.87 -4.15 17.20
N GLN A 78 6.66 -5.16 16.86
CA GLN A 78 7.87 -5.57 17.58
C GLN A 78 9.17 -5.13 16.89
N SER A 79 9.11 -4.61 15.67
CA SER A 79 10.27 -4.14 14.90
C SER A 79 9.87 -2.93 14.09
N SER A 80 10.02 -1.76 14.70
CA SER A 80 9.96 -0.48 13.99
C SER A 80 11.08 -0.48 12.94
N THR A 81 10.72 -0.69 11.67
CA THR A 81 11.56 -0.85 10.45
C THR A 81 11.54 -2.28 9.92
N GLY A 82 10.69 -2.54 8.92
CA GLY A 82 10.74 -3.80 8.18
C GLY A 82 9.64 -3.96 7.15
N SER A 83 9.64 -3.10 6.12
CA SER A 83 8.72 -3.10 4.94
C SER A 83 8.39 -4.50 4.41
N PHE A 84 7.36 -5.10 5.00
CA PHE A 84 6.47 -6.06 4.33
C PHE A 84 5.34 -5.35 3.57
N GLY A 85 5.32 -4.01 3.60
CA GLY A 85 4.65 -3.16 2.63
C GLY A 85 5.63 -2.79 1.52
N GLY A 86 5.69 -3.61 0.47
CA GLY A 86 6.50 -3.35 -0.71
C GLY A 86 5.95 -4.15 -1.89
N GLY A 87 5.19 -3.47 -2.76
CA GLY A 87 4.63 -4.07 -3.98
C GLY A 87 3.22 -3.61 -4.34
N GLY A 88 2.86 -2.36 -4.06
CA GLY A 88 1.67 -1.73 -4.63
C GLY A 88 2.02 -1.01 -5.92
N SER A 89 2.18 -1.73 -7.02
CA SER A 89 2.01 -1.15 -8.36
C SER A 89 0.53 -0.89 -8.57
N GLY A 90 0.05 0.25 -8.10
CA GLY A 90 -1.23 0.84 -8.47
C GLY A 90 -0.96 2.24 -8.99
N GLY A 91 -1.00 2.42 -10.31
CA GLY A 91 -0.97 3.75 -10.91
C GLY A 91 -2.12 4.59 -10.36
N ALA A 92 -1.76 5.78 -9.86
CA ALA A 92 -2.66 6.92 -9.75
C ALA A 92 -2.03 8.05 -10.57
N GLU A 93 -2.51 8.13 -11.80
CA GLU A 93 -2.50 9.30 -12.68
C GLU A 93 -3.14 10.50 -11.93
N GLY A 94 -2.30 11.46 -11.53
CA GLY A 94 -2.68 12.84 -11.13
C GLY A 94 -3.44 13.01 -9.80
N PRO A 95 -3.40 14.20 -9.15
CA PRO A 95 -3.16 15.51 -9.77
C PRO A 95 -1.99 16.31 -9.15
N GLY A 96 -1.36 17.15 -9.98
CA GLY A 96 -0.83 18.45 -9.54
C GLY A 96 0.44 18.45 -8.69
N ALA A 97 1.58 18.10 -9.29
CA ALA A 97 2.87 18.61 -8.82
C ALA A 97 3.04 20.08 -9.26
N GLY A 98 2.36 20.99 -8.57
CA GLY A 98 2.72 22.41 -8.54
C GLY A 98 3.96 22.59 -7.66
N GLY A 99 5.12 22.16 -8.17
CA GLY A 99 6.41 22.38 -7.53
C GLY A 99 6.76 23.86 -7.58
N SER A 100 6.41 24.58 -6.52
CA SER A 100 6.83 25.96 -6.29
C SER A 100 8.34 26.01 -6.08
N TYR A 101 9.07 26.41 -7.11
CA TYR A 101 10.43 26.93 -7.02
C TYR A 101 10.35 28.28 -6.28
N SER A 102 10.54 28.27 -4.96
CA SER A 102 10.84 29.48 -4.22
C SER A 102 12.35 29.66 -4.21
N SER A 103 12.87 30.25 -5.28
CA SER A 103 14.08 31.07 -5.18
C SER A 103 13.74 32.23 -4.24
N GLY A 104 14.57 32.42 -3.23
CA GLY A 104 14.49 33.64 -2.43
C GLY A 104 14.67 34.86 -3.32
N GLU A 105 13.94 35.91 -3.00
CA GLU A 105 14.40 37.30 -2.95
C GLU A 105 13.23 38.21 -2.57
N GLY A 106 13.41 38.92 -1.47
CA GLY A 106 13.13 40.35 -1.42
C GLY A 106 11.68 40.84 -1.32
N GLU A 107 11.40 41.39 -0.13
CA GLU A 107 10.82 42.73 0.04
C GLU A 107 9.28 42.93 -0.05
N ASN A 108 8.74 43.26 1.12
CA ASN A 108 7.99 44.48 1.40
C ASN A 108 6.55 44.63 0.84
N THR A 109 5.56 44.45 1.70
CA THR A 109 4.81 45.55 2.36
C THR A 109 3.57 44.97 3.01
N SER A 110 3.41 45.26 4.30
CA SER A 110 2.19 45.02 5.06
C SER A 110 1.04 45.81 4.43
N TYR A 111 -0.06 45.13 4.13
CA TYR A 111 -1.37 45.77 4.02
C TYR A 111 -2.35 44.94 4.86
N GLU A 112 -2.46 45.33 6.13
CA GLU A 112 -3.37 44.73 7.10
C GLU A 112 -4.83 44.92 6.68
N GLY A 113 -5.57 43.81 6.78
CA GLY A 113 -6.95 43.71 6.40
C GLY A 113 -7.89 44.53 7.28
N TYR A 114 -8.99 44.92 6.65
CA TYR A 114 -10.15 45.50 7.29
C TYR A 114 -10.79 44.54 8.30
N GLY A 115 -11.13 45.09 9.48
CA GLY A 115 -12.37 44.75 10.16
C GLY A 115 -12.22 44.33 11.63
N GLY A 116 -12.58 45.22 12.56
CA GLY A 116 -12.83 44.80 13.94
C GLY A 116 -12.92 45.92 14.98
N GLN A 117 -14.06 46.63 14.99
CA GLN A 117 -14.70 47.31 16.13
C GLN A 117 -13.90 47.46 17.44
N ARG A 118 -13.77 48.70 17.95
CA ARG A 118 -14.40 49.17 19.23
C ARG A 118 -13.95 50.59 19.64
N ASN A 119 -14.95 51.47 19.72
CA ASN A 119 -15.20 52.55 20.68
C ASN A 119 -14.27 53.79 20.75
N PRO A 120 -14.80 55.03 20.53
CA PRO A 120 -14.05 56.27 20.76
C PRO A 120 -14.09 56.67 22.24
N GLY A 121 -12.94 56.94 22.84
CA GLY A 121 -12.89 57.44 24.20
C GLY A 121 -11.50 57.91 24.60
N GLN A 122 -11.38 59.23 24.66
CA GLN A 122 -10.33 60.09 25.23
C GLN A 122 -9.17 60.49 24.31
#